data_AF-A0AAV5YDR9-F1
#
_entry.id   AF-A0AAV5YDR9-F1
#
_cell.length_a   1.000
_cell.length_b   1.000
_cell.length_c   1.000
_cell.angle_alpha   90.00
_cell.angle_beta   90.00
_cell.angle_gamma   90.00
#
_symmetry.space_group_name_H-M   'P 1'
#
loop_
_entity.id
_entity.type
_entity.pdbx_description
1 polymer ?
#
loop_
_entity_poly.entity_id
_entity_poly.type
_entity_poly.pdbx_seq_one_letter_code
_entity_poly.pdbx_strand_id
1 'polypeptide(L)'
;MNRVLVAATGILLLSGCATVEDRIVYDIYWEAGKPCEAQYHTLSMVRVLRDGSLTLVAAADSSSEKAKFVECYWAGIRKLVEQRRQAGQPLPEDFKMEPSVDID
;
A
#
# COMPACT_ATOMS: atom_id res chain seq x y z
N MET A 1 -28.41 -50.00 -14.87
CA MET A 1 -28.74 -48.57 -15.11
C MET A 1 -28.47 -47.83 -13.81
N ASN A 2 -27.26 -47.28 -13.67
CA ASN A 2 -26.99 -45.83 -13.75
C ASN A 2 -27.77 -44.99 -12.73
N ARG A 3 -27.11 -44.57 -11.63
CA ARG A 3 -26.63 -43.18 -11.51
C ARG A 3 -25.84 -42.94 -10.22
N VAL A 4 -24.60 -42.52 -10.46
CA VAL A 4 -23.57 -42.01 -9.56
C VAL A 4 -24.06 -40.74 -8.86
N LEU A 5 -23.88 -40.65 -7.55
CA LEU A 5 -23.87 -39.38 -6.80
C LEU A 5 -22.55 -39.30 -6.03
N VAL A 6 -21.52 -38.79 -6.73
CA VAL A 6 -20.30 -38.29 -6.10
C VAL A 6 -20.68 -36.97 -5.43
N ALA A 7 -20.77 -36.98 -4.10
CA ALA A 7 -20.84 -35.77 -3.31
C ALA A 7 -19.44 -35.12 -3.31
N ALA A 8 -19.16 -34.35 -4.36
CA ALA A 8 -18.03 -33.44 -4.42
C ALA A 8 -18.36 -32.22 -3.53
N THR A 9 -18.19 -32.38 -2.21
CA THR A 9 -18.24 -31.25 -1.28
C THR A 9 -16.92 -30.48 -1.44
N GLY A 10 -16.94 -29.53 -2.36
CA GLY A 10 -15.85 -28.60 -2.61
C GLY A 10 -15.59 -27.74 -1.38
N ILE A 11 -14.42 -27.92 -0.77
CA ILE A 11 -13.85 -26.94 0.14
C ILE A 11 -13.20 -25.87 -0.74
N LEU A 12 -13.96 -24.81 -1.02
CA LEU A 12 -13.45 -23.55 -1.56
C LEU A 12 -12.63 -22.84 -0.47
N LEU A 13 -11.41 -23.33 -0.20
CA LEU A 13 -10.38 -22.57 0.50
C LEU A 13 -9.53 -21.83 -0.55
N LEU A 14 -10.14 -20.86 -1.21
CA LEU A 14 -9.45 -19.84 -2.01
C LEU A 14 -9.61 -18.46 -1.38
N SER A 15 -9.62 -18.38 -0.04
CA SER A 15 -9.34 -17.13 0.66
C SER A 15 -7.83 -16.93 0.65
N GLY A 16 -7.36 -16.06 -0.25
CA GLY A 16 -5.94 -15.84 -0.51
C GLY A 16 -5.12 -15.58 0.75
N CYS A 17 -3.96 -16.23 0.85
CA CYS A 17 -2.92 -15.95 1.82
C CYS A 17 -2.34 -14.55 1.55
N ALA A 18 -2.98 -13.48 2.03
CA ALA A 18 -2.24 -12.26 2.33
C ALA A 18 -1.35 -12.61 3.53
N THR A 19 -0.04 -12.64 3.31
CA THR A 19 0.91 -12.97 4.38
C THR A 19 0.94 -11.82 5.40
N VAL A 20 1.34 -12.09 6.64
CA VAL A 20 1.50 -11.04 7.67
C VAL A 20 2.50 -9.97 7.20
N GLU A 21 3.48 -10.39 6.41
CA GLU A 21 4.49 -9.53 5.78
C GLU A 21 3.87 -8.53 4.80
N ASP A 22 2.96 -8.96 3.93
CA ASP A 22 2.23 -8.07 3.01
C ASP A 22 1.47 -6.96 3.75
N ARG A 23 0.87 -7.30 4.90
CA ARG A 23 0.13 -6.33 5.72
C ARG A 23 1.07 -5.29 6.33
N ILE A 24 2.21 -5.74 6.84
CA ILE A 24 3.22 -4.86 7.41
C ILE A 24 3.75 -3.87 6.38
N VAL A 25 4.03 -4.32 5.16
CA VAL A 25 4.49 -3.45 4.07
C VAL A 25 3.43 -2.42 3.71
N TYR A 26 2.18 -2.87 3.56
CA TYR A 26 1.05 -1.99 3.31
C TYR A 26 0.91 -0.92 4.40
N ASP A 27 1.03 -1.30 5.67
CA ASP A 27 0.91 -0.38 6.81
C ASP A 27 1.99 0.71 6.75
N ILE A 28 3.24 0.39 6.38
CA ILE A 28 4.32 1.39 6.23
C ILE A 28 3.95 2.44 5.18
N TYR A 29 3.50 2.01 3.99
CA TYR A 29 3.14 2.92 2.92
C TYR A 29 1.89 3.74 3.29
N TRP A 30 0.86 3.11 3.84
CA TRP A 30 -0.33 3.83 4.27
C TRP A 30 -0.02 4.88 5.33
N GLU A 31 0.73 4.50 6.38
CA GLU A 31 1.13 5.41 7.46
C GLU A 31 2.05 6.54 6.98
N ALA A 32 2.91 6.28 5.99
CA ALA A 32 3.75 7.32 5.40
C ALA A 32 2.93 8.40 4.66
N GLY A 33 1.84 8.02 4.01
CA GLY A 33 1.02 8.94 3.22
C GLY A 33 0.01 9.76 4.03
N LYS A 34 -0.53 9.20 5.13
CA LYS A 34 -1.58 9.87 5.94
C LYS A 34 -1.23 11.29 6.40
N PRO A 35 0.00 11.57 6.89
CA PRO A 35 0.40 12.93 7.25
C PRO A 35 0.46 13.88 6.04
N CYS A 36 0.84 13.36 4.87
CA CYS A 36 0.93 14.15 3.64
C CYS A 36 -0.45 14.54 3.12
N GLU A 37 -1.42 13.63 3.15
CA GLU A 37 -2.84 13.94 2.85
C GLU A 37 -3.40 15.02 3.80
N ALA A 38 -3.02 14.95 5.08
CA ALA A 38 -3.41 15.98 6.06
C ALA A 38 -2.71 17.33 5.83
N GLN A 39 -1.59 17.37 5.10
CA GLN A 39 -0.84 18.60 4.81
C GLN A 39 -1.22 19.22 3.45
N TYR A 40 -1.54 18.39 2.46
CA TYR A 40 -1.84 18.78 1.08
C TYR A 40 -3.30 18.47 0.76
N HIS A 41 -4.20 19.32 1.22
CA HIS A 41 -5.65 19.09 1.21
C HIS A 41 -6.28 18.98 -0.18
N THR A 42 -5.56 19.35 -1.25
CA THR A 42 -6.04 19.19 -2.62
C THR A 42 -5.78 17.80 -3.20
N LEU A 43 -5.07 16.94 -2.45
CA LEU A 43 -4.73 15.56 -2.84
C LEU A 43 -5.25 14.59 -1.78
N SER A 44 -6.01 13.60 -2.22
CA SER A 44 -6.56 12.55 -1.34
C SER A 44 -6.03 11.17 -1.74
N MET A 45 -5.62 10.39 -0.76
CA MET A 45 -5.15 9.02 -0.97
C MET A 45 -6.34 8.10 -1.24
N VAL A 46 -6.34 7.47 -2.41
CA VAL A 46 -7.41 6.52 -2.79
C VAL A 46 -6.99 5.08 -2.53
N ARG A 47 -5.76 4.74 -2.91
CA ARG A 47 -5.27 3.37 -2.87
C ARG A 47 -3.77 3.33 -2.73
N VAL A 48 -3.29 2.41 -1.90
CA VAL A 48 -1.90 1.98 -1.85
C VAL A 48 -1.85 0.52 -2.29
N LEU A 49 -1.02 0.22 -3.28
CA LEU A 49 -0.74 -1.15 -3.73
C LEU A 49 0.34 -1.81 -2.86
N ARG A 50 0.51 -3.12 -2.99
CA ARG A 50 1.48 -3.89 -2.19
C ARG A 50 2.92 -3.43 -2.38
N ASP A 51 3.26 -2.99 -3.57
CA ASP A 51 4.59 -2.46 -3.88
C ASP A 51 4.76 -0.99 -3.48
N GLY A 52 3.75 -0.40 -2.82
CA GLY A 52 3.74 0.97 -2.34
C GLY A 52 3.25 1.99 -3.36
N SER A 53 2.90 1.57 -4.58
CA SER A 53 2.35 2.48 -5.58
C SER A 53 1.08 3.13 -5.06
N LEU A 54 1.06 4.47 -5.09
CA LEU A 54 0.01 5.28 -4.50
C LEU A 54 -0.82 5.95 -5.58
N THR A 55 -2.14 5.75 -5.53
CA THR A 55 -3.10 6.49 -6.35
C THR A 55 -3.70 7.62 -5.52
N LEU A 56 -3.63 8.83 -6.06
CA LEU A 56 -4.20 10.04 -5.51
C LEU A 56 -5.35 10.52 -6.38
N VAL A 57 -6.37 11.11 -5.76
CA VAL A 57 -7.35 11.96 -6.44
C VAL A 57 -7.01 13.41 -6.16
N ALA A 58 -7.09 14.21 -7.21
CA ALA A 58 -6.72 15.62 -7.20
C ALA A 58 -7.97 16.50 -7.30
N ALA A 59 -8.08 17.51 -6.44
CA ALA A 59 -8.99 18.63 -6.65
C ALA A 59 -8.48 19.54 -7.77
N ALA A 60 -9.32 20.45 -8.27
CA ALA A 60 -8.90 21.47 -9.23
C ALA A 60 -7.68 22.24 -8.67
N ASP A 61 -6.68 22.52 -9.53
CA ASP A 61 -5.45 23.27 -9.23
C ASP A 61 -4.39 22.59 -8.32
N SER A 62 -4.53 21.28 -8.05
CA SER A 62 -3.62 20.47 -7.23
C SER A 62 -2.23 20.17 -7.85
N SER A 63 -2.00 20.50 -9.13
CA SER A 63 -0.74 20.23 -9.84
C SER A 63 0.50 20.76 -9.12
N SER A 64 0.37 21.89 -8.40
CA SER A 64 1.46 22.52 -7.66
C SER A 64 1.81 21.80 -6.34
N GLU A 65 0.89 20.99 -5.80
CA GLU A 65 1.09 20.23 -4.56
C GLU A 65 1.62 18.82 -4.83
N LYS A 66 1.43 18.27 -6.05
CA LYS A 66 1.82 16.90 -6.39
C LYS A 66 3.27 16.59 -6.04
N ALA A 67 4.23 17.39 -6.49
CA ALA A 67 5.65 17.14 -6.24
C ALA A 67 5.96 17.11 -4.73
N LYS A 68 5.39 18.05 -3.98
CA LYS A 68 5.58 18.17 -2.53
C LYS A 68 4.93 17.01 -1.77
N PHE A 69 3.78 16.54 -2.24
CA PHE A 69 3.15 15.34 -1.71
C PHE A 69 4.05 14.12 -1.89
N VAL A 70 4.57 13.90 -3.10
CA VAL A 70 5.44 12.76 -3.42
C VAL A 70 6.70 12.78 -2.56
N GLU A 71 7.34 13.94 -2.42
CA GLU A 71 8.50 14.11 -1.54
C GLU A 71 8.17 13.81 -0.08
N CYS A 72 7.04 14.31 0.42
CA CYS A 72 6.54 14.02 1.77
C CYS A 72 6.33 12.53 1.98
N TYR A 73 5.71 11.85 1.01
CA TYR A 73 5.41 10.43 1.06
C TYR A 73 6.68 9.59 1.16
N TRP A 74 7.65 9.84 0.27
CA TRP A 74 8.93 9.12 0.30
C TRP A 74 9.76 9.44 1.55
N ALA A 75 9.69 10.67 2.07
CA ALA A 75 10.31 11.00 3.35
C ALA A 75 9.68 10.24 4.52
N GLY A 76 8.35 10.09 4.53
CA GLY A 76 7.61 9.27 5.50
C GLY A 76 8.04 7.80 5.46
N ILE A 77 8.16 7.23 4.25
CA ILE A 77 8.65 5.85 4.05
C ILE A 77 10.04 5.69 4.64
N ARG A 78 10.99 6.57 4.30
CA ARG A 78 12.36 6.54 4.84
C ARG A 78 12.38 6.58 6.36
N LYS A 79 11.55 7.42 6.97
CA LYS A 79 11.46 7.55 8.42
C LYS A 79 10.97 6.26 9.07
N LEU A 80 9.89 5.67 8.56
CA LEU A 80 9.32 4.42 9.11
C LEU A 80 10.27 3.24 8.91
N VAL A 81 10.94 3.16 7.75
CA VAL A 81 11.96 2.15 7.47
C VAL A 81 13.12 2.26 8.47
N GLU A 82 13.62 3.46 8.74
CA GLU A 82 14.69 3.65 9.70
C GLU A 82 14.26 3.26 11.13
N GLN A 83 13.03 3.58 11.54
CA GLN A 83 12.48 3.12 12.82
C GLN A 83 12.43 1.60 12.90
N ARG A 84 12.01 0.93 11.83
CA ARG A 84 11.99 -0.53 11.71
C ARG A 84 13.39 -1.13 11.84
N ARG A 85 14.35 -0.55 11.12
CA ARG A 85 15.77 -0.94 11.16
C ARG A 85 16.34 -0.84 12.57
N GLN A 86 16.04 0.25 13.27
CA GLN A 86 16.46 0.46 14.67
C GLN A 86 15.81 -0.55 15.62
N ALA A 87 14.59 -1.01 15.32
CA ALA A 87 13.90 -2.06 16.06
C ALA A 87 14.38 -3.48 15.70
N GLY A 88 15.37 -3.64 14.80
CA GLY A 88 15.87 -4.95 14.35
C GLY A 88 14.85 -5.75 13.52
N GLN A 89 13.84 -5.08 12.98
CA GLN A 89 12.80 -5.71 12.17
C GLN A 89 13.22 -5.69 10.69
N PRO A 90 13.14 -6.84 9.98
CA PRO A 90 13.49 -6.89 8.58
C PRO A 90 12.47 -6.16 7.70
N LEU A 91 12.93 -5.79 6.51
CA LEU A 91 12.10 -5.37 5.38
C LEU A 91 12.10 -6.47 4.32
N PRO A 92 11.00 -6.65 3.58
CA PRO A 92 10.99 -7.56 2.43
C PRO A 92 11.96 -7.13 1.34
N GLU A 93 12.47 -8.10 0.59
CA GLU A 93 13.46 -7.87 -0.47
C GLU A 93 12.94 -6.96 -1.59
N ASP A 94 11.63 -6.98 -1.84
CA ASP A 94 10.96 -6.21 -2.89
C ASP A 94 10.43 -4.84 -2.42
N PHE A 95 10.78 -4.42 -1.20
CA PHE A 95 10.37 -3.14 -0.64
C PHE A 95 10.92 -1.96 -1.46
N LYS A 96 10.04 -1.02 -1.85
CA LYS A 96 10.39 0.16 -2.63
C LYS A 96 10.48 1.38 -1.72
N MET A 97 11.66 2.01 -1.66
CA MET A 97 11.84 3.26 -0.91
C MET A 97 11.13 4.45 -1.57
N GLU A 98 10.99 4.40 -2.89
CA GLU A 98 10.41 5.47 -3.72
C GLU A 98 9.43 4.85 -4.73
N PRO A 99 8.27 4.34 -4.27
CA PRO A 99 7.26 3.77 -5.15
C PRO A 99 6.59 4.84 -6.02
N SER A 100 5.93 4.41 -7.11
CA SER A 100 5.26 5.33 -8.03
C SER A 100 4.07 6.03 -7.38
N VAL A 101 3.76 7.24 -7.86
CA VAL A 101 2.59 8.01 -7.45
C VAL A 101 1.84 8.49 -8.67
N ASP A 102 0.61 8.01 -8.80
CA ASP A 102 -0.29 8.28 -9.91
C ASP A 102 -1.45 9.17 -9.45
N ILE A 103 -1.97 9.97 -10.37
CA ILE A 103 -3.15 10.83 -10.16
C ILE A 103 -4.26 10.27 -11.05
N ASP A 104 -5.42 10.01 -10.45
CA ASP A 104 -6.67 9.63 -11.13
C ASP A 104 -7.49 10.87 -11.52
#